data_AF-A0A927YSZ5-F1
#
_entry.id   AF-A0A927YSZ5-F1
#
_cell.length_a   1.000
_cell.length_b   1.000
_cell.length_c   1.000
_cell.angle_alpha   90.00
_cell.angle_beta   90.00
_cell.angle_gamma   90.00
#
_symmetry.space_group_name_H-M   'P 1'
#
loop_
_entity.id
_entity.type
_entity.pdbx_description
1 polymer ?
#
loop_
_entity_poly.entity_id
_entity_poly.type
_entity_poly.pdbx_seq_one_letter_code
_entity_poly.pdbx_strand_id
1 'polypeptide(L)'
;MRIVKLTAESKKNLLNDLLKRSPNNYTEYQDTVQEIVDNVRENGDKALFEYTKKFDKANINAGNIKVTDAEIEAAYKEVDPHLVEVIRKALVNIREFHELQKQNSWFTTKENGTMLGQKVTPLNYVGVYVPGGKAVYPSSVLMNIVPAKVAGVNHIVMTTPCNAEGKVYPTTLVAAKEAGVDEIYKAGGAQAVAALAFGTESVPKVDKIVGPGNIFVALAKRAVYGYVSIDSIAGPSEIMVLADDSANPRFIAADLLSQAEHDELASSILVTDSEDFAKKVSEEVDKFTKELSRKEIIQKSLDNYGYILVCDNMNEAVEAVNDIASEHLEIVTRNPFELMMKVRNAGAIFIGPYSSEPLGDYFAGPNHVLPTNGTAKFFSPLSVDDFIKKSSVIYYSKEALEPIHKDIIDFATSEQLTAHANSIKVRFE
;
A
#
# COMPACT_ATOMS: atom_id res chain seq x y z
N MET A 1 -27.93 3.16 4.79
CA MET A 1 -26.96 4.01 4.03
C MET A 1 -27.68 5.14 3.31
N ARG A 2 -26.98 6.21 2.87
CA ARG A 2 -27.61 7.32 2.14
C ARG A 2 -27.78 6.98 0.66
N ILE A 3 -29.03 6.87 0.19
CA ILE A 3 -29.35 6.68 -1.23
C ILE A 3 -29.42 8.04 -1.91
N VAL A 4 -28.65 8.24 -2.98
CA VAL A 4 -28.53 9.51 -3.70
C VAL A 4 -28.61 9.26 -5.20
N LYS A 5 -29.39 10.07 -5.93
CA LYS A 5 -29.37 10.05 -7.39
C LYS A 5 -28.01 10.58 -7.89
N LEU A 6 -27.35 9.84 -8.76
CA LEU A 6 -26.11 10.27 -9.40
C LEU A 6 -26.41 11.42 -10.35
N THR A 7 -25.74 12.54 -10.12
CA THR A 7 -25.76 13.76 -10.93
C THR A 7 -24.36 14.36 -10.88
N ALA A 8 -24.06 15.31 -11.76
CA ALA A 8 -22.79 16.03 -11.70
C ALA A 8 -22.56 16.72 -10.33
N GLU A 9 -23.62 17.24 -9.72
CA GLU A 9 -23.56 17.90 -8.42
C GLU A 9 -23.36 16.91 -7.27
N SER A 10 -24.15 15.84 -7.21
CA SER A 10 -24.01 14.83 -6.15
C SER A 10 -22.66 14.11 -6.21
N LYS A 11 -22.15 13.83 -7.43
CA LYS A 11 -20.80 13.30 -7.62
C LYS A 11 -19.73 14.27 -7.12
N LYS A 12 -19.83 15.56 -7.47
CA LYS A 12 -18.88 16.58 -7.00
C LYS A 12 -18.88 16.70 -5.48
N ASN A 13 -20.06 16.69 -4.85
CA ASN A 13 -20.19 16.76 -3.39
C ASN A 13 -19.59 15.52 -2.72
N LEU A 14 -19.88 14.33 -3.25
CA LEU A 14 -19.26 13.08 -2.78
C LEU A 14 -17.73 13.16 -2.87
N LEU A 15 -17.17 13.53 -4.02
CA LEU A 15 -15.73 13.64 -4.19
C LEU A 15 -15.10 14.63 -3.20
N ASN A 16 -15.76 15.77 -2.94
CA ASN A 16 -15.31 16.72 -1.93
C ASN A 16 -15.35 16.13 -0.51
N ASP A 17 -16.37 15.33 -0.19
CA ASP A 17 -16.46 14.66 1.12
C ASP A 17 -15.42 13.55 1.27
N LEU A 18 -15.18 12.75 0.23
CA LEU A 18 -14.13 11.74 0.24
C LEU A 18 -12.75 12.38 0.38
N LEU A 19 -12.50 13.51 -0.28
CA LEU A 19 -11.24 14.26 -0.16
C LEU A 19 -10.95 14.70 1.27
N LYS A 20 -11.97 15.02 2.09
CA LYS A 20 -11.76 15.42 3.50
C LYS A 20 -11.01 14.38 4.33
N ARG A 21 -11.07 13.10 3.93
CA ARG A 21 -10.35 11.99 4.57
C ARG A 21 -8.88 11.89 4.18
N SER A 22 -8.43 12.66 3.20
CA SER A 22 -7.03 12.68 2.80
C SER A 22 -6.15 13.12 3.97
N PRO A 23 -5.01 12.44 4.21
CA PRO A 23 -3.99 12.86 5.18
C PRO A 23 -3.58 14.33 5.04
N ASN A 24 -3.72 14.92 3.84
CA ASN A 24 -3.41 16.32 3.56
C ASN A 24 -4.30 17.32 4.29
N ASN A 25 -5.49 16.91 4.77
CA ASN A 25 -6.40 17.80 5.49
C ASN A 25 -6.19 17.80 7.01
N TYR A 26 -5.26 16.99 7.52
CA TYR A 26 -4.97 16.86 8.95
C TYR A 26 -3.71 17.62 9.35
N THR A 27 -3.68 18.92 9.07
CA THR A 27 -2.53 19.80 9.41
C THR A 27 -2.25 19.83 10.92
N GLU A 28 -3.25 19.56 11.76
CA GLU A 28 -3.11 19.55 13.22
C GLU A 28 -2.10 18.51 13.75
N TYR A 29 -1.94 17.37 13.08
CA TYR A 29 -0.97 16.34 13.49
C TYR A 29 0.40 16.54 12.85
N GLN A 30 0.51 17.38 11.81
CA GLN A 30 1.73 17.52 11.03
C GLN A 30 2.90 18.01 11.87
N ASP A 31 2.69 19.06 12.67
CA ASP A 31 3.74 19.63 13.52
C ASP A 31 4.19 18.64 14.60
N THR A 32 3.24 17.91 15.19
CA THR A 32 3.54 16.87 16.20
C THR A 32 4.34 15.71 15.59
N VAL A 33 3.97 15.27 14.38
CA VAL A 33 4.70 14.20 13.67
C VAL A 33 6.09 14.67 13.29
N GLN A 34 6.23 15.91 12.81
CA GLN A 34 7.52 16.49 12.46
C GLN A 34 8.44 16.55 13.67
N GLU A 35 7.94 16.98 14.84
CA GLU A 35 8.70 16.99 16.09
C GLU A 35 9.17 15.59 16.49
N ILE A 36 8.32 14.56 16.34
CA ILE A 36 8.71 13.16 16.62
C ILE A 36 9.83 12.72 15.66
N VAL A 37 9.67 12.99 14.37
CA VAL A 37 10.62 12.61 13.32
C VAL A 37 11.98 13.27 13.55
N ASP A 38 12.00 14.57 13.83
CA ASP A 38 13.23 15.33 14.06
C ASP A 38 13.90 14.90 15.38
N ASN A 39 13.13 14.67 16.43
CA ASN A 39 13.68 14.19 17.70
C ASN A 39 14.34 12.80 17.55
N VAL A 40 13.73 11.86 16.84
CA VAL A 40 14.36 10.55 16.57
C VAL A 40 15.60 10.70 15.70
N ARG A 41 15.59 11.59 14.71
CA ARG A 41 16.76 11.87 13.87
C ARG A 41 17.93 12.41 14.68
N GLU A 42 17.68 13.30 15.65
CA GLU A 42 18.71 13.94 16.46
C GLU A 42 19.18 13.08 17.64
N ASN A 43 18.27 12.32 18.25
CA ASN A 43 18.51 11.65 19.54
C ASN A 43 18.41 10.11 19.49
N GLY A 44 18.22 9.51 18.31
CA GLY A 44 18.34 8.07 18.08
C GLY A 44 17.47 7.21 19.01
N ASP A 45 18.08 6.14 19.54
CA ASP A 45 17.45 5.16 20.43
C ASP A 45 16.76 5.80 21.63
N LYS A 46 17.34 6.86 22.19
CA LYS A 46 16.77 7.54 23.35
C LYS A 46 15.37 8.05 23.06
N ALA A 47 15.20 8.80 21.97
CA ALA A 47 13.90 9.31 21.56
C ALA A 47 12.94 8.18 21.16
N LEU A 48 13.44 7.16 20.45
CA LEU A 48 12.65 5.99 20.08
C LEU A 48 12.04 5.31 21.32
N PHE A 49 12.85 5.02 22.34
CA PHE A 49 12.39 4.37 23.57
C PHE A 49 11.45 5.25 24.40
N GLU A 50 11.71 6.56 24.46
CA GLU A 50 10.82 7.53 25.13
C GLU A 50 9.42 7.54 24.49
N TYR A 51 9.33 7.56 23.16
CA TYR A 51 8.05 7.52 22.46
C TYR A 51 7.36 6.16 22.55
N THR A 52 8.08 5.04 22.48
CA THR A 52 7.52 3.71 22.72
C THR A 52 6.93 3.60 24.13
N LYS A 53 7.64 4.10 25.16
CA LYS A 53 7.09 4.16 26.52
C LYS A 53 5.87 5.08 26.64
N LYS A 54 5.87 6.22 25.94
CA LYS A 54 4.77 7.19 25.96
C LYS A 54 3.50 6.63 25.31
N PHE A 55 3.63 6.02 24.14
CA PHE A 55 2.49 5.62 23.31
C PHE A 55 2.08 4.16 23.52
N ASP A 56 3.05 3.24 23.54
CA ASP A 56 2.79 1.79 23.65
C ASP A 56 2.81 1.31 25.11
N LYS A 57 3.19 2.20 26.05
CA LYS A 57 3.33 1.91 27.50
C LYS A 57 4.35 0.80 27.82
N ALA A 58 5.18 0.45 26.85
CA ALA A 58 6.19 -0.59 26.96
C ALA A 58 7.55 -0.01 27.36
N ASN A 59 8.24 -0.69 28.28
CA ASN A 59 9.60 -0.31 28.67
C ASN A 59 10.63 -1.03 27.77
N ILE A 60 10.90 -0.44 26.62
CA ILE A 60 11.86 -0.95 25.62
C ILE A 60 13.21 -0.25 25.77
N ASN A 61 14.29 -0.99 25.51
CA ASN A 61 15.67 -0.53 25.48
C ASN A 61 16.49 -1.36 24.47
N ALA A 62 17.77 -1.03 24.28
CA ALA A 62 18.66 -1.70 23.34
C ALA A 62 18.75 -3.23 23.54
N GLY A 63 18.56 -3.73 24.77
CA GLY A 63 18.61 -5.16 25.08
C GLY A 63 17.34 -5.94 24.77
N ASN A 64 16.21 -5.29 24.49
CA ASN A 64 14.92 -5.99 24.26
C ASN A 64 14.09 -5.46 23.09
N ILE A 65 14.55 -4.42 22.38
CA ILE A 65 13.84 -3.85 21.22
C ILE A 65 13.74 -4.86 20.06
N LYS A 66 14.80 -5.62 19.81
CA LYS A 66 14.81 -6.65 18.77
C LYS A 66 14.11 -7.90 19.28
N VAL A 67 13.15 -8.42 18.52
CA VAL A 67 12.49 -9.69 18.83
C VAL A 67 13.51 -10.81 18.70
N THR A 68 13.50 -11.72 19.67
CA THR A 68 14.41 -12.86 19.73
C THR A 68 13.81 -14.12 19.10
N ASP A 69 14.65 -15.06 18.68
CA ASP A 69 14.18 -16.38 18.22
C ASP A 69 13.34 -17.09 19.28
N ALA A 70 13.67 -16.93 20.57
CA ALA A 70 12.90 -17.52 21.67
C ALA A 70 11.46 -16.98 21.74
N GLU A 71 11.24 -15.70 21.43
CA GLU A 71 9.89 -15.11 21.34
C GLU A 71 9.13 -15.64 20.13
N ILE A 72 9.80 -15.86 19.01
CA ILE A 72 9.20 -16.46 17.81
C ILE A 72 8.80 -17.92 18.10
N GLU A 73 9.66 -18.72 18.72
CA GLU A 73 9.35 -20.09 19.12
C GLU A 73 8.22 -20.18 20.15
N ALA A 74 8.12 -19.20 21.06
CA ALA A 74 6.97 -19.08 21.95
C ALA A 74 5.68 -18.77 21.18
N ALA A 75 5.74 -17.86 20.20
CA ALA A 75 4.60 -17.52 19.37
C ALA A 75 4.05 -18.72 18.60
N TYR A 76 4.90 -19.58 18.04
CA TYR A 76 4.45 -20.82 17.37
C TYR A 76 3.71 -21.80 18.30
N LYS A 77 3.96 -21.75 19.61
CA LYS A 77 3.26 -22.59 20.60
C LYS A 77 1.90 -22.00 21.02
N GLU A 78 1.72 -20.70 20.86
CA GLU A 78 0.49 -19.98 21.21
C GLU A 78 -0.51 -19.91 20.04
N VAL A 79 -0.02 -19.88 18.79
CA VAL A 79 -0.86 -19.81 17.59
C VAL A 79 -1.47 -21.18 17.28
N ASP A 80 -2.77 -21.21 16.96
CA ASP A 80 -3.45 -22.40 16.48
C ASP A 80 -2.71 -23.00 15.26
N PRO A 81 -2.27 -24.27 15.30
CA PRO A 81 -1.62 -24.93 14.18
C PRO A 81 -2.40 -24.82 12.87
N HIS A 82 -3.73 -24.83 12.93
CA HIS A 82 -4.56 -24.65 11.75
C HIS A 82 -4.40 -23.26 11.13
N LEU A 83 -4.31 -22.21 11.95
CA LEU A 83 -4.05 -20.85 11.46
C LEU A 83 -2.67 -20.74 10.81
N VAL A 84 -1.66 -21.44 11.34
CA VAL A 84 -0.33 -21.52 10.71
C VAL A 84 -0.41 -22.14 9.31
N GLU A 85 -1.20 -23.20 9.14
CA GLU A 85 -1.45 -23.79 7.82
C GLU A 85 -2.15 -22.83 6.86
N VAL A 86 -3.12 -22.05 7.35
CA VAL A 86 -3.80 -21.00 6.56
C VAL A 86 -2.81 -19.93 6.11
N ILE A 87 -1.95 -19.45 7.01
CA ILE A 87 -0.88 -18.48 6.71
C ILE A 87 0.04 -19.03 5.61
N ARG A 88 0.45 -20.30 5.70
CA ARG A 88 1.31 -20.95 4.68
C ARG A 88 0.62 -21.05 3.32
N LYS A 89 -0.67 -21.36 3.28
CA LYS A 89 -1.44 -21.41 2.03
C LYS A 89 -1.56 -20.02 1.39
N ALA A 90 -1.89 -19.00 2.18
CA ALA A 90 -1.92 -17.61 1.71
C ALA A 90 -0.54 -17.19 1.16
N LEU A 91 0.54 -17.52 1.87
CA LEU A 91 1.91 -17.22 1.45
C LEU A 91 2.25 -17.82 0.08
N VAL A 92 1.83 -19.06 -0.20
CA VAL A 92 2.04 -19.70 -1.50
C VAL A 92 1.35 -18.89 -2.60
N ASN A 93 0.06 -18.58 -2.44
CA ASN A 93 -0.69 -17.83 -3.45
C ASN A 93 -0.11 -16.42 -3.68
N ILE A 94 0.26 -15.70 -2.61
CA ILE A 94 0.89 -14.38 -2.69
C ILE A 94 2.22 -14.47 -3.42
N ARG A 95 3.05 -15.48 -3.10
CA ARG A 95 4.35 -15.67 -3.75
C ARG A 95 4.18 -15.97 -5.23
N GLU A 96 3.33 -16.93 -5.59
CA GLU A 96 3.09 -17.32 -6.98
C GLU A 96 2.61 -16.12 -7.82
N PHE A 97 1.69 -15.31 -7.29
CA PHE A 97 1.23 -14.10 -7.98
C PHE A 97 2.37 -13.10 -8.22
N HIS A 98 3.17 -12.80 -7.20
CA HIS A 98 4.24 -11.81 -7.31
C HIS A 98 5.44 -12.32 -8.14
N GLU A 99 5.68 -13.63 -8.19
CA GLU A 99 6.73 -14.21 -9.07
C GLU A 99 6.48 -13.92 -10.55
N LEU A 100 5.21 -13.81 -10.97
CA LEU A 100 4.83 -13.43 -12.33
C LEU A 100 5.18 -11.97 -12.69
N GLN A 101 5.41 -11.12 -11.69
CA GLN A 101 5.73 -9.69 -11.89
C GLN A 101 7.23 -9.43 -12.10
N LYS A 102 8.09 -10.44 -11.93
CA LYS A 102 9.54 -10.26 -11.99
C LYS A 102 10.01 -9.74 -13.34
N GLN A 103 10.78 -8.65 -13.31
CA GLN A 103 11.45 -8.10 -14.49
C GLN A 103 12.93 -8.48 -14.52
N ASN A 104 13.40 -8.92 -15.69
CA ASN A 104 14.81 -9.20 -15.93
C ASN A 104 15.53 -7.98 -16.48
N SER A 105 16.83 -7.89 -16.21
CA SER A 105 17.71 -6.96 -16.93
C SER A 105 17.74 -7.32 -18.42
N TRP A 106 17.81 -6.33 -19.29
CA TRP A 106 17.92 -6.53 -20.73
C TRP A 106 18.98 -5.61 -21.35
N PHE A 107 19.59 -6.09 -22.43
CA PHE A 107 20.61 -5.37 -23.19
C PHE A 107 20.36 -5.62 -24.68
N THR A 108 20.51 -4.58 -25.49
CA THR A 108 20.44 -4.62 -26.95
C THR A 108 21.75 -4.11 -27.52
N THR A 109 22.22 -4.74 -28.60
CA THR A 109 23.47 -4.39 -29.27
C THR A 109 23.24 -4.09 -30.75
N LYS A 110 24.12 -3.29 -31.34
CA LYS A 110 24.21 -3.05 -32.78
C LYS A 110 25.57 -3.48 -33.30
N GLU A 111 25.65 -3.83 -34.58
CA GLU A 111 26.90 -4.28 -35.23
C GLU A 111 28.04 -3.26 -35.13
N ASN A 112 27.72 -1.96 -35.07
CA ASN A 112 28.71 -0.90 -34.91
C ASN A 112 29.36 -0.86 -33.52
N GLY A 113 28.95 -1.71 -32.58
CA GLY A 113 29.48 -1.74 -31.21
C GLY A 113 28.70 -0.87 -30.21
N THR A 114 27.51 -0.37 -30.58
CA THR A 114 26.59 0.25 -29.61
C THR A 114 25.94 -0.82 -28.74
N MET A 115 25.87 -0.60 -27.43
CA MET A 115 25.06 -1.41 -26.51
C MET A 115 24.25 -0.50 -25.59
N LEU A 116 22.94 -0.71 -25.56
CA LEU A 116 22.01 -0.03 -24.65
C LEU A 116 21.30 -1.07 -23.80
N GLY A 117 20.85 -0.70 -22.60
CA GLY A 117 20.10 -1.64 -21.78
C GLY A 117 19.51 -1.03 -20.53
N GLN A 118 18.82 -1.87 -19.79
CA GLN A 118 18.29 -1.57 -18.46
C GLN A 118 18.72 -2.67 -17.49
N LYS A 119 19.50 -2.29 -16.48
CA LYS A 119 19.85 -3.17 -15.38
C LYS A 119 18.79 -3.04 -14.28
N VAL A 120 18.13 -4.15 -13.97
CA VAL A 120 17.22 -4.29 -12.83
C VAL A 120 18.01 -4.78 -11.62
N THR A 121 17.84 -4.16 -10.46
CA THR A 121 18.55 -4.54 -9.23
C THR A 121 17.62 -4.38 -8.03
N PRO A 122 17.50 -5.37 -7.13
CA PRO A 122 16.70 -5.23 -5.91
C PRO A 122 17.27 -4.15 -4.99
N LEU A 123 16.41 -3.62 -4.12
CA LEU A 123 16.84 -2.78 -3.00
C LEU A 123 17.63 -3.62 -1.99
N ASN A 124 18.56 -2.99 -1.30
CA ASN A 124 19.44 -3.72 -0.37
C ASN A 124 18.79 -3.85 1.01
N TYR A 125 18.25 -2.75 1.54
CA TYR A 125 17.54 -2.70 2.81
C TYR A 125 16.14 -2.12 2.65
N VAL A 126 15.13 -2.84 3.15
CA VAL A 126 13.72 -2.40 3.13
C VAL A 126 13.13 -2.49 4.52
N GLY A 127 12.48 -1.40 4.93
CA GLY A 127 11.69 -1.32 6.16
C GLY A 127 10.24 -1.66 5.88
N VAL A 128 9.66 -2.56 6.67
CA VAL A 128 8.24 -2.91 6.64
C VAL A 128 7.60 -2.44 7.94
N TYR A 129 6.67 -1.51 7.86
CA TYR A 129 5.86 -1.11 9.00
C TYR A 129 4.60 -1.98 9.05
N VAL A 130 4.36 -2.64 10.18
CA VAL A 130 3.15 -3.43 10.41
C VAL A 130 2.36 -2.84 11.56
N PRO A 131 1.11 -2.38 11.33
CA PRO A 131 0.25 -1.86 12.38
C PRO A 131 0.00 -2.90 13.50
N GLY A 132 -0.20 -2.39 14.71
CA GLY A 132 -0.63 -3.18 15.86
C GLY A 132 -1.39 -2.33 16.88
N GLY A 133 -1.76 -2.92 18.01
CA GLY A 133 -2.54 -2.27 19.07
C GLY A 133 -4.02 -2.64 18.99
N LYS A 134 -4.86 -1.79 18.37
CA LYS A 134 -6.32 -2.00 18.32
C LYS A 134 -6.75 -3.19 17.45
N ALA A 135 -5.91 -3.59 16.50
CA ALA A 135 -6.13 -4.71 15.60
C ALA A 135 -4.80 -5.36 15.21
N VAL A 136 -4.87 -6.60 14.76
CA VAL A 136 -3.71 -7.47 14.47
C VAL A 136 -3.84 -7.99 13.05
N TYR A 137 -2.85 -7.71 12.20
CA TYR A 137 -2.93 -7.96 10.75
C TYR A 137 -1.78 -8.86 10.28
N PRO A 138 -1.85 -10.19 10.50
CA PRO A 138 -0.85 -11.11 9.94
C PRO A 138 -0.87 -11.10 8.40
N SER A 139 -2.00 -10.78 7.76
CA SER A 139 -2.09 -10.60 6.30
C SER A 139 -1.18 -9.48 5.79
N SER A 140 -1.21 -8.31 6.44
CA SER A 140 -0.35 -7.18 6.07
C SER A 140 1.14 -7.49 6.19
N VAL A 141 1.52 -8.39 7.11
CA VAL A 141 2.90 -8.90 7.17
C VAL A 141 3.27 -9.64 5.88
N LEU A 142 2.43 -10.59 5.46
CA LEU A 142 2.68 -11.37 4.24
C LEU A 142 2.70 -10.45 3.01
N MET A 143 1.71 -9.58 2.88
CA MET A 143 1.52 -8.70 1.73
C MET A 143 2.67 -7.70 1.57
N ASN A 144 3.36 -7.29 2.64
CA ASN A 144 4.53 -6.42 2.51
C ASN A 144 5.85 -7.17 2.31
N ILE A 145 6.04 -8.30 3.00
CA ILE A 145 7.34 -9.00 3.02
C ILE A 145 7.52 -9.90 1.79
N VAL A 146 6.48 -10.63 1.38
CA VAL A 146 6.57 -11.59 0.27
C VAL A 146 7.01 -10.94 -1.04
N PRO A 147 6.43 -9.82 -1.52
CA PRO A 147 6.92 -9.18 -2.75
C PRO A 147 8.37 -8.70 -2.64
N ALA A 148 8.82 -8.23 -1.48
CA ALA A 148 10.21 -7.86 -1.25
C ALA A 148 11.16 -9.07 -1.34
N LYS A 149 10.78 -10.22 -0.77
CA LYS A 149 11.54 -11.48 -0.93
C LYS A 149 11.56 -11.95 -2.38
N VAL A 150 10.43 -11.86 -3.08
CA VAL A 150 10.35 -12.22 -4.51
C VAL A 150 11.28 -11.32 -5.31
N ALA A 151 11.29 -10.00 -5.08
CA ALA A 151 12.19 -9.06 -5.74
C ALA A 151 13.68 -9.38 -5.52
N GLY A 152 14.02 -10.07 -4.42
CA GLY A 152 15.39 -10.40 -4.04
C GLY A 152 16.03 -9.37 -3.12
N VAL A 153 15.23 -8.70 -2.29
CA VAL A 153 15.75 -7.79 -1.26
C VAL A 153 16.61 -8.58 -0.26
N ASN A 154 17.80 -8.06 0.03
CA ASN A 154 18.78 -8.75 0.87
C ASN A 154 18.43 -8.69 2.36
N HIS A 155 17.94 -7.54 2.83
CA HIS A 155 17.63 -7.31 4.24
C HIS A 155 16.26 -6.64 4.41
N ILE A 156 15.34 -7.34 5.07
CA ILE A 156 14.00 -6.87 5.40
C ILE A 156 13.88 -6.68 6.91
N VAL A 157 13.63 -5.44 7.30
CA VAL A 157 13.53 -5.00 8.69
C VAL A 157 12.06 -4.65 8.95
N MET A 158 11.41 -5.40 9.84
CA MET A 158 10.04 -5.13 10.24
C MET A 158 10.00 -4.31 11.54
N THR A 159 9.12 -3.31 11.59
CA THR A 159 8.76 -2.62 12.82
C THR A 159 7.28 -2.85 13.12
N THR A 160 6.96 -3.12 14.39
CA THR A 160 5.58 -3.27 14.85
C THR A 160 5.48 -2.89 16.33
N PRO A 161 4.41 -2.20 16.77
CA PRO A 161 4.26 -1.89 18.19
C PRO A 161 4.06 -3.16 19.01
N CYS A 162 4.43 -3.08 20.29
CA CYS A 162 4.21 -4.15 21.27
C CYS A 162 3.16 -3.72 22.31
N ASN A 163 2.68 -4.66 23.11
CA ASN A 163 1.81 -4.36 24.24
C ASN A 163 2.61 -3.75 25.42
N ALA A 164 1.92 -3.36 26.50
CA ALA A 164 2.56 -2.74 27.67
C ALA A 164 3.63 -3.63 28.33
N GLU A 165 3.53 -4.96 28.19
CA GLU A 165 4.52 -5.92 28.67
C GLU A 165 5.72 -6.10 27.71
N GLY A 166 5.75 -5.40 26.57
CA GLY A 166 6.82 -5.50 25.58
C GLY A 166 6.71 -6.73 24.67
N LYS A 167 5.51 -7.33 24.55
CA LYS A 167 5.25 -8.49 23.69
C LYS A 167 4.57 -8.08 22.38
N VAL A 168 5.03 -8.68 21.29
CA VAL A 168 4.37 -8.59 19.97
C VAL A 168 3.33 -9.71 19.88
N TYR A 169 2.26 -9.48 19.12
CA TYR A 169 1.23 -10.49 18.91
C TYR A 169 1.80 -11.77 18.27
N PRO A 170 1.49 -12.96 18.79
CA PRO A 170 2.03 -14.22 18.29
C PRO A 170 1.80 -14.45 16.79
N THR A 171 0.60 -14.14 16.30
CA THR A 171 0.23 -14.30 14.89
C THR A 171 1.07 -13.42 13.96
N THR A 172 1.40 -12.20 14.39
CA THR A 172 2.29 -11.29 13.65
C THR A 172 3.71 -11.86 13.56
N LEU A 173 4.24 -12.43 14.66
CA LEU A 173 5.58 -13.02 14.68
C LEU A 173 5.66 -14.27 13.79
N VAL A 174 4.66 -15.16 13.87
CA VAL A 174 4.58 -16.34 13.01
C VAL A 174 4.49 -15.94 11.55
N ALA A 175 3.61 -15.00 11.18
CA ALA A 175 3.50 -14.53 9.80
C ALA A 175 4.82 -13.92 9.29
N ALA A 176 5.52 -13.15 10.13
CA ALA A 176 6.78 -12.52 9.75
C ALA A 176 7.89 -13.57 9.51
N LYS A 177 7.94 -14.59 10.37
CA LYS A 177 8.90 -15.69 10.23
C LYS A 177 8.61 -16.53 8.98
N GLU A 178 7.36 -16.90 8.74
CA GLU A 178 6.96 -17.66 7.55
C GLU A 178 7.24 -16.84 6.27
N ALA A 179 6.98 -15.53 6.28
CA ALA A 179 7.23 -14.64 5.14
C ALA A 179 8.73 -14.41 4.84
N GLY A 180 9.62 -14.71 5.80
CA GLY A 180 11.07 -14.60 5.62
C GLY A 180 11.66 -13.24 5.95
N VAL A 181 11.09 -12.54 6.96
CA VAL A 181 11.71 -11.34 7.56
C VAL A 181 13.11 -11.66 8.11
N ASP A 182 14.02 -10.68 8.08
CA ASP A 182 15.35 -10.84 8.64
C ASP A 182 15.42 -10.34 10.10
N GLU A 183 14.80 -9.19 10.38
CA GLU A 183 14.80 -8.59 11.72
C GLU A 183 13.45 -7.97 12.08
N ILE A 184 13.05 -8.06 13.36
CA ILE A 184 11.80 -7.48 13.87
C ILE A 184 12.11 -6.59 15.08
N TYR A 185 11.61 -5.36 15.05
CA TYR A 185 11.80 -4.36 16.11
C TYR A 185 10.47 -3.91 16.71
N LYS A 186 10.43 -3.84 18.04
CA LYS A 186 9.26 -3.49 18.86
C LYS A 186 9.07 -1.98 18.94
N ALA A 187 8.65 -1.38 17.83
CA ALA A 187 8.34 0.04 17.72
C ALA A 187 7.19 0.26 16.73
N GLY A 188 6.24 1.13 17.08
CA GLY A 188 5.16 1.58 16.20
C GLY A 188 5.23 3.09 15.90
N GLY A 189 4.21 3.59 15.19
CA GLY A 189 3.98 5.03 15.02
C GLY A 189 5.05 5.79 14.22
N ALA A 190 5.02 7.11 14.34
CA ALA A 190 5.94 8.01 13.63
C ALA A 190 7.40 7.77 14.04
N GLN A 191 7.66 7.39 15.29
CA GLN A 191 9.00 7.12 15.80
C GLN A 191 9.65 5.90 15.13
N ALA A 192 8.86 4.86 14.80
CA ALA A 192 9.36 3.69 14.08
C ALA A 192 9.72 4.03 12.63
N VAL A 193 8.88 4.83 11.96
CA VAL A 193 9.15 5.31 10.59
C VAL A 193 10.42 6.16 10.56
N ALA A 194 10.60 7.06 11.52
CA ALA A 194 11.80 7.88 11.64
C ALA A 194 13.06 7.03 11.91
N ALA A 195 12.96 6.02 12.79
CA ALA A 195 14.05 5.10 13.09
C ALA A 195 14.47 4.29 11.86
N LEU A 196 13.52 3.82 11.04
CA LEU A 196 13.82 3.16 9.76
C LEU A 196 14.46 4.12 8.76
N ALA A 197 13.97 5.36 8.66
CA ALA A 197 14.43 6.32 7.67
C ALA A 197 15.85 6.83 7.94
N PHE A 198 16.19 7.08 9.21
CA PHE A 198 17.47 7.67 9.59
C PHE A 198 18.45 6.67 10.18
N GLY A 199 17.97 5.53 10.66
CA GLY A 199 18.72 4.62 11.52
C GLY A 199 18.84 5.16 12.94
N THR A 200 19.03 4.25 13.89
CA THR A 200 19.41 4.52 15.28
C THR A 200 20.57 3.58 15.67
N GLU A 201 21.00 3.62 16.92
CA GLU A 201 21.99 2.69 17.45
C GLU A 201 21.51 1.23 17.41
N SER A 202 20.21 1.00 17.59
CA SER A 202 19.60 -0.34 17.53
C SER A 202 18.95 -0.69 16.19
N VAL A 203 18.33 0.27 15.49
CA VAL A 203 17.54 0.05 14.28
C VAL A 203 18.35 0.47 13.04
N PRO A 204 18.60 -0.42 12.06
CA PRO A 204 19.34 -0.05 10.87
C PRO A 204 18.55 0.91 9.98
N LYS A 205 19.26 1.80 9.29
CA LYS A 205 18.69 2.62 8.23
C LYS A 205 18.31 1.76 7.02
N VAL A 206 17.17 2.05 6.40
CA VAL A 206 16.69 1.37 5.17
C VAL A 206 16.62 2.31 3.96
N ASP A 207 16.50 1.73 2.76
CA ASP A 207 16.40 2.48 1.49
C ASP A 207 14.95 2.80 1.08
N LYS A 208 13.99 1.97 1.52
CA LYS A 208 12.54 2.16 1.30
C LYS A 208 11.75 1.70 2.52
N ILE A 209 10.68 2.43 2.86
CA ILE A 209 9.70 2.06 3.89
C ILE A 209 8.37 1.75 3.22
N VAL A 210 7.81 0.59 3.50
CA VAL A 210 6.49 0.17 3.01
C VAL A 210 5.56 -0.19 4.17
N GLY A 211 4.26 -0.22 3.87
CA GLY A 211 3.24 -0.71 4.79
C GLY A 211 2.25 0.38 5.19
N PRO A 212 0.98 0.00 5.39
CA PRO A 212 -0.07 0.92 5.80
C PRO A 212 0.08 1.30 7.28
N GLY A 213 -0.56 2.39 7.68
CA GLY A 213 -0.60 2.79 9.09
C GLY A 213 -1.61 3.89 9.32
N ASN A 214 -1.77 4.28 10.59
CA ASN A 214 -2.64 5.39 10.94
C ASN A 214 -2.09 6.72 10.40
N ILE A 215 -2.83 7.81 10.65
CA ILE A 215 -2.47 9.17 10.20
C ILE A 215 -1.04 9.59 10.61
N PHE A 216 -0.57 9.21 11.80
CA PHE A 216 0.78 9.56 12.26
C PHE A 216 1.86 8.85 11.43
N VAL A 217 1.64 7.59 11.08
CA VAL A 217 2.54 6.81 10.22
C VAL A 217 2.53 7.38 8.79
N ALA A 218 1.35 7.69 8.26
CA ALA A 218 1.20 8.28 6.93
C ALA A 218 1.92 9.63 6.82
N LEU A 219 1.73 10.51 7.81
CA LEU A 219 2.41 11.80 7.88
C LEU A 219 3.93 11.65 8.11
N ALA A 220 4.36 10.66 8.89
CA ALA A 220 5.79 10.41 9.09
C ALA A 220 6.45 9.92 7.80
N LYS A 221 5.82 9.00 7.06
CA LYS A 221 6.28 8.53 5.75
C LYS A 221 6.43 9.71 4.78
N ARG A 222 5.48 10.64 4.78
CA ARG A 222 5.56 11.88 4.01
C ARG A 222 6.74 12.76 4.45
N ALA A 223 6.96 12.92 5.75
CA ALA A 223 8.04 13.76 6.30
C ALA A 223 9.43 13.21 5.99
N VAL A 224 9.59 11.89 5.93
CA VAL A 224 10.88 11.25 5.63
C VAL A 224 11.12 11.01 4.13
N TYR A 225 10.10 11.20 3.29
CA TYR A 225 10.22 11.01 1.85
C TYR A 225 11.29 11.94 1.25
N GLY A 226 12.20 11.35 0.47
CA GLY A 226 13.37 12.04 -0.09
C GLY A 226 14.67 11.75 0.68
N TYR A 227 14.59 11.43 1.98
CA TYR A 227 15.69 10.79 2.71
C TYR A 227 15.67 9.28 2.55
N VAL A 228 14.47 8.72 2.45
CA VAL A 228 14.15 7.32 2.18
C VAL A 228 13.00 7.28 1.16
N SER A 229 12.92 6.21 0.37
CA SER A 229 11.76 6.00 -0.50
C SER A 229 10.56 5.50 0.31
N ILE A 230 9.34 5.70 -0.19
CA ILE A 230 8.12 5.10 0.36
C ILE A 230 7.30 4.46 -0.77
N ASP A 231 6.43 3.52 -0.44
CA ASP A 231 5.38 2.99 -1.33
C ASP A 231 4.33 4.06 -1.65
N SER A 232 3.59 4.52 -0.65
CA SER A 232 2.52 5.50 -0.79
C SER A 232 2.15 6.12 0.57
N ILE A 233 1.36 7.19 0.52
CA ILE A 233 0.72 7.77 1.71
C ILE A 233 -0.69 7.20 1.77
N ALA A 234 -0.83 6.05 2.43
CA ALA A 234 -2.12 5.42 2.65
C ALA A 234 -3.02 6.34 3.49
N GLY A 235 -4.27 6.52 3.07
CA GLY A 235 -5.35 7.05 3.88
C GLY A 235 -6.36 5.96 4.26
N PRO A 236 -7.55 6.35 4.74
CA PRO A 236 -8.57 5.39 5.19
C PRO A 236 -9.03 4.48 4.05
N SER A 237 -9.33 3.23 4.40
CA SER A 237 -9.69 2.17 3.46
C SER A 237 -11.06 2.42 2.79
N GLU A 238 -11.23 1.88 1.58
CA GLU A 238 -12.38 2.14 0.72
C GLU A 238 -12.83 0.87 -0.01
N ILE A 239 -14.15 0.71 -0.16
CA ILE A 239 -14.75 -0.26 -1.07
C ILE A 239 -15.81 0.42 -1.92
N MET A 240 -15.81 0.10 -3.20
CA MET A 240 -16.87 0.46 -4.12
C MET A 240 -17.40 -0.80 -4.82
N VAL A 241 -18.71 -0.98 -4.80
CA VAL A 241 -19.37 -2.08 -5.50
C VAL A 241 -20.17 -1.51 -6.66
N LEU A 242 -19.84 -1.91 -7.88
CA LEU A 242 -20.60 -1.65 -9.10
C LEU A 242 -21.52 -2.84 -9.35
N ALA A 243 -22.83 -2.67 -9.13
CA ALA A 243 -23.79 -3.78 -9.25
C ALA A 243 -25.09 -3.40 -9.96
N ASP A 244 -25.66 -4.37 -10.67
CA ASP A 244 -27.00 -4.29 -11.25
C ASP A 244 -27.99 -5.14 -10.46
N ASP A 245 -29.25 -5.12 -10.85
CA ASP A 245 -30.34 -5.83 -10.18
C ASP A 245 -30.25 -7.38 -10.27
N SER A 246 -29.26 -7.94 -10.98
CA SER A 246 -28.99 -9.38 -10.98
C SER A 246 -28.16 -9.86 -9.79
N ALA A 247 -27.46 -8.93 -9.10
CA ALA A 247 -26.68 -9.24 -7.93
C ALA A 247 -27.57 -9.65 -6.75
N ASN A 248 -27.02 -10.44 -5.83
CA ASN A 248 -27.71 -10.75 -4.58
C ASN A 248 -27.53 -9.57 -3.61
N PRO A 249 -28.61 -8.86 -3.21
CA PRO A 249 -28.49 -7.69 -2.33
C PRO A 249 -27.87 -8.01 -0.97
N ARG A 250 -28.02 -9.27 -0.50
CA ARG A 250 -27.42 -9.73 0.74
C ARG A 250 -25.90 -9.88 0.64
N PHE A 251 -25.37 -10.23 -0.54
CA PHE A 251 -23.91 -10.33 -0.75
C PHE A 251 -23.33 -8.92 -0.76
N ILE A 252 -23.87 -8.04 -1.59
CA ILE A 252 -23.42 -6.64 -1.68
C ILE A 252 -23.48 -5.92 -0.33
N ALA A 253 -24.52 -6.16 0.47
CA ALA A 253 -24.59 -5.60 1.82
C ALA A 253 -23.47 -6.11 2.74
N ALA A 254 -23.11 -7.40 2.65
CA ALA A 254 -22.01 -7.97 3.44
C ALA A 254 -20.65 -7.43 2.98
N ASP A 255 -20.44 -7.31 1.66
CA ASP A 255 -19.20 -6.79 1.08
C ASP A 255 -18.99 -5.30 1.41
N LEU A 256 -20.04 -4.47 1.36
CA LEU A 256 -19.95 -3.07 1.81
C LEU A 256 -19.57 -2.95 3.30
N LEU A 257 -20.01 -3.91 4.11
CA LEU A 257 -19.77 -3.92 5.55
C LEU A 257 -18.38 -4.46 5.94
N SER A 258 -17.76 -5.30 5.11
CA SER A 258 -16.39 -5.81 5.38
C SER A 258 -15.40 -4.66 5.48
N GLN A 259 -15.53 -3.63 4.64
CA GLN A 259 -14.66 -2.48 4.73
C GLN A 259 -15.08 -1.49 5.83
N ALA A 260 -16.38 -1.31 6.05
CA ALA A 260 -16.90 -0.35 7.04
C ALA A 260 -16.47 -0.67 8.48
N GLU A 261 -16.10 -1.93 8.77
CA GLU A 261 -15.61 -2.32 10.09
C GLU A 261 -14.14 -1.98 10.35
N HIS A 262 -13.36 -1.61 9.33
CA HIS A 262 -11.94 -1.33 9.48
C HIS A 262 -11.68 -0.05 10.30
N ASP A 263 -12.34 1.05 9.96
CA ASP A 263 -12.13 2.36 10.57
C ASP A 263 -13.38 3.26 10.47
N GLU A 264 -13.56 4.21 11.39
CA GLU A 264 -14.68 5.17 11.38
C GLU A 264 -14.65 6.10 10.15
N LEU A 265 -13.49 6.23 9.50
CA LEU A 265 -13.27 6.98 8.27
C LEU A 265 -13.30 6.11 7.01
N ALA A 266 -13.50 4.79 7.14
CA ALA A 266 -13.66 3.92 5.99
C ALA A 266 -14.88 4.33 5.14
N SER A 267 -14.81 4.15 3.83
CA SER A 267 -15.89 4.48 2.90
C SER A 267 -16.41 3.24 2.19
N SER A 268 -17.74 3.09 2.18
CA SER A 268 -18.43 2.00 1.49
C SER A 268 -19.47 2.57 0.53
N ILE A 269 -19.29 2.34 -0.76
CA ILE A 269 -20.11 2.94 -1.82
C ILE A 269 -20.68 1.85 -2.73
N LEU A 270 -22.00 1.84 -2.90
CA LEU A 270 -22.65 1.10 -3.98
C LEU A 270 -22.95 2.05 -5.14
N VAL A 271 -22.65 1.63 -6.36
CA VAL A 271 -23.08 2.30 -7.59
C VAL A 271 -23.97 1.33 -8.38
N THR A 272 -25.20 1.74 -8.68
CA THR A 272 -26.19 0.88 -9.36
C THR A 272 -27.13 1.71 -10.24
N ASP A 273 -27.70 1.11 -11.27
CA ASP A 273 -28.74 1.70 -12.12
C ASP A 273 -30.16 1.33 -11.68
N SER A 274 -30.32 0.66 -10.54
CA SER A 274 -31.61 0.19 -10.02
C SER A 274 -31.92 0.74 -8.63
N GLU A 275 -32.94 1.61 -8.54
CA GLU A 275 -33.40 2.17 -7.27
C GLU A 275 -34.01 1.10 -6.35
N ASP A 276 -34.72 0.12 -6.91
CA ASP A 276 -35.30 -0.98 -6.15
C ASP A 276 -34.21 -1.90 -5.58
N PHE A 277 -33.14 -2.13 -6.34
CA PHE A 277 -31.98 -2.86 -5.85
C PHE A 277 -31.26 -2.09 -4.73
N ALA A 278 -31.06 -0.79 -4.90
CA ALA A 278 -30.48 0.08 -3.88
C ALA A 278 -31.21 0.01 -2.53
N LYS A 279 -32.55 0.03 -2.54
CA LYS A 279 -33.38 -0.11 -1.33
C LYS A 279 -33.17 -1.46 -0.66
N LYS A 280 -33.18 -2.56 -1.42
CA LYS A 280 -32.96 -3.91 -0.90
C LYS A 280 -31.57 -4.07 -0.26
N VAL A 281 -30.53 -3.52 -0.88
CA VAL A 281 -29.18 -3.54 -0.29
C VAL A 281 -29.16 -2.73 1.01
N SER A 282 -29.74 -1.53 1.04
CA SER A 282 -29.78 -0.73 2.27
C SER A 282 -30.50 -1.45 3.42
N GLU A 283 -31.58 -2.18 3.13
CA GLU A 283 -32.28 -2.98 4.14
C GLU A 283 -31.42 -4.12 4.69
N GLU A 284 -30.66 -4.83 3.85
CA GLU A 284 -29.74 -5.88 4.30
C GLU A 284 -28.56 -5.31 5.11
N VAL A 285 -28.04 -4.14 4.73
CA VAL A 285 -27.00 -3.43 5.51
C VAL A 285 -27.51 -3.11 6.91
N ASP A 286 -28.74 -2.60 7.04
CA ASP A 286 -29.34 -2.30 8.34
C ASP A 286 -29.59 -3.56 9.19
N LYS A 287 -29.86 -4.70 8.56
CA LYS A 287 -30.01 -6.00 9.26
C LYS A 287 -28.66 -6.48 9.79
N PHE A 288 -27.64 -6.55 8.94
CA PHE A 288 -26.31 -7.04 9.34
C PHE A 288 -25.65 -6.14 10.38
N THR A 289 -25.77 -4.81 10.25
CA THR A 289 -25.17 -3.87 11.21
C THR A 289 -25.67 -4.09 12.64
N LYS A 290 -26.90 -4.61 12.82
CA LYS A 290 -27.45 -4.93 14.16
C LYS A 290 -26.82 -6.17 14.80
N GLU A 291 -26.27 -7.07 13.99
CA GLU A 291 -25.75 -8.38 14.43
C GLU A 291 -24.22 -8.37 14.59
N LEU A 292 -23.51 -7.57 13.79
CA LEU A 292 -22.05 -7.54 13.78
C LEU A 292 -21.46 -6.92 15.06
N SER A 293 -20.37 -7.50 15.54
CA SER A 293 -19.73 -7.14 16.81
C SER A 293 -19.12 -5.73 16.80
N ARG A 294 -18.69 -5.23 15.63
CA ARG A 294 -18.07 -3.90 15.45
C ARG A 294 -19.07 -2.84 15.00
N LYS A 295 -20.37 -3.01 15.30
CA LYS A 295 -21.48 -2.13 14.88
C LYS A 295 -21.25 -0.63 15.12
N GLU A 296 -20.56 -0.24 16.18
CA GLU A 296 -20.33 1.18 16.49
C GLU A 296 -19.37 1.84 15.48
N ILE A 297 -18.32 1.12 15.07
CA ILE A 297 -17.38 1.58 14.04
C ILE A 297 -18.08 1.60 12.69
N ILE A 298 -18.77 0.50 12.36
CA ILE A 298 -19.54 0.35 11.13
C ILE A 298 -20.54 1.50 10.98
N GLN A 299 -21.34 1.78 12.01
CA GLN A 299 -22.37 2.82 11.96
C GLN A 299 -21.74 4.20 11.69
N LYS A 300 -20.63 4.53 12.34
CA LYS A 300 -19.93 5.80 12.10
C LYS A 300 -19.37 5.91 10.68
N SER A 301 -18.78 4.83 10.17
CA SER A 301 -18.30 4.77 8.77
C SER A 301 -19.46 4.98 7.80
N LEU A 302 -20.58 4.28 7.99
CA LEU A 302 -21.76 4.40 7.12
C LEU A 302 -22.43 5.78 7.19
N ASP A 303 -22.53 6.37 8.39
CA ASP A 303 -23.16 7.68 8.58
C ASP A 303 -22.37 8.77 7.86
N ASN A 304 -21.03 8.72 7.95
CA ASN A 304 -20.16 9.74 7.37
C ASN A 304 -19.84 9.50 5.89
N TYR A 305 -19.66 8.24 5.48
CA TYR A 305 -19.10 7.87 4.18
C TYR A 305 -19.82 6.70 3.49
N GLY A 306 -20.96 6.24 4.01
CA GLY A 306 -21.80 5.21 3.38
C GLY A 306 -22.79 5.78 2.37
N TYR A 307 -22.59 5.48 1.08
CA TYR A 307 -23.43 5.98 -0.02
C TYR A 307 -23.93 4.86 -0.94
N ILE A 308 -25.15 5.03 -1.45
CA ILE A 308 -25.67 4.25 -2.58
C ILE A 308 -26.02 5.25 -3.68
N LEU A 309 -25.28 5.21 -4.78
CA LEU A 309 -25.43 6.08 -5.93
C LEU A 309 -26.30 5.39 -6.99
N VAL A 310 -27.47 5.96 -7.25
CA VAL A 310 -28.40 5.46 -8.28
C VAL A 310 -28.22 6.27 -9.55
N CYS A 311 -27.67 5.65 -10.59
CA CYS A 311 -27.43 6.27 -11.90
C CYS A 311 -28.54 5.96 -12.90
N ASP A 312 -28.62 6.72 -14.00
CA ASP A 312 -29.64 6.47 -15.01
C ASP A 312 -29.28 5.25 -15.90
N ASN A 313 -28.00 4.87 -15.97
CA ASN A 313 -27.52 3.68 -16.69
C ASN A 313 -26.09 3.28 -16.30
N MET A 314 -25.72 2.04 -16.63
CA MET A 314 -24.41 1.46 -16.29
C MET A 314 -23.18 2.18 -16.90
N ASN A 315 -23.31 2.90 -18.02
CA ASN A 315 -22.17 3.67 -18.53
C ASN A 315 -21.87 4.87 -17.62
N GLU A 316 -22.90 5.54 -17.10
CA GLU A 316 -22.75 6.61 -16.11
C GLU A 316 -22.15 6.06 -14.80
N ALA A 317 -22.57 4.86 -14.39
CA ALA A 317 -22.01 4.15 -13.24
C ALA A 317 -20.49 3.95 -13.38
N VAL A 318 -20.02 3.49 -14.55
CA VAL A 318 -18.60 3.29 -14.83
C VAL A 318 -17.82 4.61 -14.82
N GLU A 319 -18.39 5.71 -15.33
CA GLU A 319 -17.73 7.01 -15.24
C GLU A 319 -17.61 7.48 -13.78
N ALA A 320 -18.61 7.24 -12.94
CA ALA A 320 -18.49 7.50 -11.50
C ALA A 320 -17.41 6.64 -10.84
N VAL A 321 -17.33 5.35 -11.20
CA VAL A 321 -16.26 4.46 -10.73
C VAL A 321 -14.88 5.02 -11.07
N ASN A 322 -14.68 5.44 -12.32
CA ASN A 322 -13.41 6.01 -12.78
C ASN A 322 -13.07 7.34 -12.11
N ASP A 323 -14.07 8.17 -11.81
CA ASP A 323 -13.88 9.45 -11.15
C ASP A 323 -13.56 9.30 -9.65
N ILE A 324 -14.19 8.35 -8.98
CA ILE A 324 -13.95 8.03 -7.56
C ILE A 324 -12.58 7.36 -7.41
N ALA A 325 -12.25 6.41 -8.30
CA ALA A 325 -10.97 5.69 -8.31
C ALA A 325 -10.66 5.03 -6.95
N SER A 326 -11.55 4.15 -6.51
CA SER A 326 -11.47 3.50 -5.19
C SER A 326 -10.26 2.58 -5.05
N GLU A 327 -9.90 2.34 -3.79
CA GLU A 327 -8.95 1.31 -3.38
C GLU A 327 -9.40 -0.09 -3.87
N HIS A 328 -10.60 -0.52 -3.49
CA HIS A 328 -11.20 -1.78 -3.93
C HIS A 328 -12.43 -1.51 -4.80
N LEU A 329 -12.54 -2.19 -5.93
CA LEU A 329 -13.71 -2.18 -6.81
C LEU A 329 -14.23 -3.60 -7.03
N GLU A 330 -15.46 -3.86 -6.63
CA GLU A 330 -16.17 -5.08 -7.02
C GLU A 330 -17.11 -4.79 -8.20
N ILE A 331 -17.14 -5.68 -9.19
CA ILE A 331 -18.05 -5.61 -10.34
C ILE A 331 -18.95 -6.84 -10.29
N VAL A 332 -20.18 -6.65 -9.82
CA VAL A 332 -21.19 -7.71 -9.65
C VAL A 332 -22.41 -7.39 -10.50
N THR A 333 -22.29 -7.65 -11.81
CA THR A 333 -23.33 -7.36 -12.80
C THR A 333 -23.56 -8.58 -13.70
N ARG A 334 -24.56 -8.51 -14.60
CA ARG A 334 -24.77 -9.56 -15.62
C ARG A 334 -23.57 -9.76 -16.56
N ASN A 335 -22.86 -8.68 -16.92
CA ASN A 335 -21.76 -8.69 -17.90
C ASN A 335 -20.50 -8.03 -17.31
N PRO A 336 -19.90 -8.59 -16.25
CA PRO A 336 -18.90 -7.87 -15.44
C PRO A 336 -17.58 -7.67 -16.20
N PHE A 337 -17.20 -8.59 -17.09
CA PHE A 337 -16.01 -8.47 -17.91
C PHE A 337 -16.10 -7.35 -18.96
N GLU A 338 -17.29 -7.05 -19.49
CA GLU A 338 -17.46 -5.93 -20.41
C GLU A 338 -17.23 -4.59 -19.69
N LEU A 339 -17.75 -4.47 -18.47
CA LEU A 339 -17.59 -3.27 -17.66
C LEU A 339 -16.15 -3.12 -17.17
N MET A 340 -15.48 -4.21 -16.79
CA MET A 340 -14.06 -4.21 -16.41
C MET A 340 -13.20 -3.54 -17.48
N MET A 341 -13.44 -3.80 -18.77
CA MET A 341 -12.68 -3.19 -19.88
C MET A 341 -12.86 -1.66 -19.98
N LYS A 342 -13.91 -1.10 -19.37
CA LYS A 342 -14.20 0.34 -19.34
C LYS A 342 -13.69 1.02 -18.05
N VAL A 343 -13.30 0.23 -17.05
CA VAL A 343 -12.69 0.73 -15.82
C VAL A 343 -11.23 1.10 -16.11
N ARG A 344 -10.90 2.36 -15.83
CA ARG A 344 -9.56 2.97 -15.96
C ARG A 344 -8.85 3.06 -14.62
N ASN A 345 -9.59 3.34 -13.54
CA ASN A 345 -9.01 3.64 -12.23
C ASN A 345 -9.67 2.81 -11.12
N ALA A 346 -8.90 1.88 -10.55
CA ALA A 346 -9.21 1.13 -9.33
C ALA A 346 -7.90 0.52 -8.80
N GLY A 347 -7.74 0.41 -7.49
CA GLY A 347 -6.56 -0.25 -6.91
C GLY A 347 -6.59 -1.77 -7.19
N ALA A 348 -7.65 -2.43 -6.75
CA ALA A 348 -7.94 -3.83 -7.05
C ALA A 348 -9.34 -3.98 -7.65
N ILE A 349 -9.48 -4.88 -8.63
CA ILE A 349 -10.76 -5.17 -9.28
C ILE A 349 -11.15 -6.62 -9.01
N PHE A 350 -12.32 -6.81 -8.41
CA PHE A 350 -12.92 -8.10 -8.12
C PHE A 350 -14.14 -8.33 -9.00
N ILE A 351 -14.28 -9.53 -9.55
CA ILE A 351 -15.21 -9.80 -10.66
C ILE A 351 -16.16 -10.93 -10.29
N GLY A 352 -17.45 -10.60 -10.19
CA GLY A 352 -18.52 -11.55 -9.94
C GLY A 352 -18.79 -11.86 -8.47
N PRO A 353 -19.87 -12.61 -8.18
CA PRO A 353 -20.47 -12.71 -6.84
C PRO A 353 -19.69 -13.57 -5.83
N TYR A 354 -18.58 -14.20 -6.24
CA TYR A 354 -17.76 -15.06 -5.39
C TYR A 354 -16.34 -14.51 -5.18
N SER A 355 -16.09 -13.29 -5.63
CA SER A 355 -14.82 -12.60 -5.49
C SER A 355 -15.05 -11.36 -4.64
N SER A 356 -15.34 -11.55 -3.35
CA SER A 356 -15.44 -10.43 -2.43
C SER A 356 -14.04 -9.94 -2.01
N GLU A 357 -13.96 -8.68 -1.60
CA GLU A 357 -12.73 -8.01 -1.15
C GLU A 357 -11.88 -8.84 -0.15
N PRO A 358 -12.46 -9.48 0.89
CA PRO A 358 -11.69 -10.33 1.81
C PRO A 358 -10.88 -11.44 1.14
N LEU A 359 -11.31 -11.95 -0.02
CA LEU A 359 -10.55 -12.95 -0.76
C LEU A 359 -9.18 -12.39 -1.22
N GLY A 360 -9.15 -11.14 -1.66
CA GLY A 360 -7.93 -10.44 -2.06
C GLY A 360 -7.07 -10.07 -0.85
N ASP A 361 -7.70 -9.61 0.22
CA ASP A 361 -7.04 -9.17 1.45
C ASP A 361 -6.25 -10.28 2.15
N TYR A 362 -6.71 -11.52 2.01
CA TYR A 362 -6.15 -12.64 2.75
C TYR A 362 -5.46 -13.71 1.90
N PHE A 363 -5.97 -14.04 0.72
CA PHE A 363 -5.70 -15.38 0.16
C PHE A 363 -5.40 -15.45 -1.34
N ALA A 364 -6.04 -14.63 -2.20
CA ALA A 364 -5.97 -14.85 -3.65
C ALA A 364 -4.59 -14.66 -4.27
N GLY A 365 -3.76 -13.77 -3.69
CA GLY A 365 -2.40 -13.52 -4.14
C GLY A 365 -2.05 -12.06 -4.48
N PRO A 366 -2.94 -11.28 -5.15
CA PRO A 366 -2.74 -9.84 -5.33
C PRO A 366 -2.55 -9.09 -4.02
N ASN A 367 -1.87 -7.95 -4.07
CA ASN A 367 -1.50 -7.19 -2.88
C ASN A 367 -2.64 -6.29 -2.39
N HIS A 368 -2.91 -6.30 -1.09
CA HIS A 368 -3.92 -5.42 -0.48
C HIS A 368 -3.36 -4.07 0.02
N VAL A 369 -2.05 -3.83 -0.11
CA VAL A 369 -1.50 -2.50 0.12
C VAL A 369 -1.77 -1.68 -1.14
N LEU A 370 -2.90 -0.99 -1.12
CA LEU A 370 -3.52 -0.37 -2.29
C LEU A 370 -3.57 1.16 -2.19
N PRO A 371 -3.70 1.84 -3.33
CA PRO A 371 -3.89 3.28 -3.36
C PRO A 371 -5.30 3.68 -2.91
N THR A 372 -5.39 4.57 -1.92
CA THR A 372 -6.65 5.06 -1.31
C THR A 372 -6.96 6.51 -1.69
N ASN A 373 -8.15 7.04 -1.38
CA ASN A 373 -8.55 8.43 -1.58
C ASN A 373 -8.39 8.93 -3.03
N GLY A 374 -8.80 8.11 -4.00
CA GLY A 374 -8.74 8.46 -5.42
C GLY A 374 -7.34 8.44 -6.02
N THR A 375 -6.33 8.01 -5.26
CA THR A 375 -4.95 7.95 -5.75
C THR A 375 -4.70 6.77 -6.69
N ALA A 376 -5.66 5.85 -6.85
CA ALA A 376 -5.62 4.80 -7.88
C ALA A 376 -5.58 5.36 -9.32
N LYS A 377 -5.76 6.69 -9.49
CA LYS A 377 -5.51 7.41 -10.74
C LYS A 377 -4.04 7.50 -11.13
N PHE A 378 -3.12 7.32 -10.18
CA PHE A 378 -1.68 7.52 -10.41
C PHE A 378 -0.75 6.65 -9.56
N PHE A 379 -1.25 5.97 -8.53
CA PHE A 379 -0.53 4.94 -7.79
C PHE A 379 -1.05 3.55 -8.13
N SER A 380 -0.18 2.57 -7.94
CA SER A 380 -0.46 1.15 -8.14
C SER A 380 -0.50 0.42 -6.79
N PRO A 381 -1.07 -0.80 -6.75
CA PRO A 381 -0.85 -1.75 -5.66
C PRO A 381 0.64 -1.98 -5.43
N LEU A 382 1.03 -2.24 -4.17
CA LEU A 382 2.38 -2.67 -3.84
C LEU A 382 2.74 -3.94 -4.64
N SER A 383 3.92 -3.93 -5.26
CA SER A 383 4.33 -4.97 -6.22
C SER A 383 5.82 -5.30 -6.12
N VAL A 384 6.29 -6.27 -6.91
CA VAL A 384 7.74 -6.54 -7.03
C VAL A 384 8.51 -5.31 -7.53
N ASP A 385 7.89 -4.50 -8.40
CA ASP A 385 8.52 -3.32 -8.99
C ASP A 385 8.83 -2.24 -7.94
N ASP A 386 8.14 -2.24 -6.80
CA ASP A 386 8.39 -1.34 -5.68
C ASP A 386 9.71 -1.59 -4.97
N PHE A 387 10.26 -2.80 -5.10
CA PHE A 387 11.44 -3.27 -4.39
C PHE A 387 12.67 -3.40 -5.29
N ILE A 388 12.61 -2.84 -6.51
CA ILE A 388 13.73 -2.80 -7.45
C ILE A 388 14.06 -1.37 -7.86
N LYS A 389 15.26 -1.19 -8.40
CA LYS A 389 15.69 -0.01 -9.14
C LYS A 389 16.15 -0.39 -10.53
N LYS A 390 15.96 0.51 -11.49
CA LYS A 390 16.30 0.34 -12.90
C LYS A 390 17.38 1.35 -13.26
N SER A 391 18.50 0.89 -13.81
CA SER A 391 19.59 1.76 -14.29
C SER A 391 19.78 1.61 -15.78
N SER A 392 19.80 2.72 -16.52
CA SER A 392 20.16 2.72 -17.94
C SER A 392 21.65 2.36 -18.10
N VAL A 393 21.93 1.45 -19.03
CA VAL A 393 23.29 1.07 -19.42
C VAL A 393 23.53 1.55 -20.83
N ILE A 394 24.60 2.33 -21.01
CA ILE A 394 24.96 2.95 -22.28
C ILE A 394 26.42 2.67 -22.56
N TYR A 395 26.70 2.06 -23.71
CA TYR A 395 28.04 1.82 -24.22
C TYR A 395 28.09 2.12 -25.71
N TYR A 396 29.12 2.84 -26.12
CA TYR A 396 29.45 3.12 -27.50
C TYR A 396 30.90 2.76 -27.74
N SER A 397 31.16 2.01 -28.80
CA SER A 397 32.49 1.87 -29.38
C SER A 397 32.94 3.22 -29.97
N LYS A 398 34.24 3.32 -30.29
CA LYS A 398 34.77 4.50 -31.00
C LYS A 398 34.10 4.64 -32.37
N GLU A 399 33.96 3.52 -33.09
CA GLU A 399 33.36 3.43 -34.43
C GLU A 399 31.89 3.88 -34.44
N ALA A 400 31.15 3.61 -33.36
CA ALA A 400 29.76 4.04 -33.23
C ALA A 400 29.63 5.53 -32.87
N LEU A 401 30.57 6.08 -32.09
CA LEU A 401 30.53 7.47 -31.63
C LEU A 401 31.07 8.44 -32.69
N GLU A 402 32.08 8.05 -33.46
CA GLU A 402 32.73 8.88 -34.48
C GLU A 402 31.78 9.54 -35.48
N PRO A 403 30.75 8.88 -36.06
CA PRO A 403 29.87 9.56 -37.01
C PRO A 403 28.95 10.60 -36.37
N ILE A 404 28.67 10.51 -35.05
CA ILE A 404 27.66 11.35 -34.36
C ILE A 404 28.27 12.37 -33.39
N HIS A 405 29.59 12.33 -33.17
CA HIS A 405 30.22 13.14 -32.12
C HIS A 405 30.06 14.65 -32.33
N LYS A 406 30.04 15.11 -33.59
CA LYS A 406 29.85 16.53 -33.91
C LYS A 406 28.44 17.00 -33.57
N ASP A 407 27.42 16.20 -33.87
CA ASP A 407 26.04 16.52 -33.51
C ASP A 407 25.88 16.68 -31.99
N ILE A 408 26.52 15.81 -31.20
CA ILE A 408 26.50 15.90 -29.73
C ILE A 408 27.21 17.17 -29.25
N ILE A 409 28.35 17.53 -29.87
CA ILE A 409 29.06 18.78 -29.57
C ILE A 409 28.20 19.99 -29.91
N ASP A 410 27.50 19.98 -31.04
CA ASP A 410 26.64 21.07 -31.48
C ASP A 410 25.45 21.26 -30.54
N PHE A 411 24.80 20.17 -30.11
CA PHE A 411 23.78 20.20 -29.06
C PHE A 411 24.32 20.83 -27.77
N ALA A 412 25.41 20.30 -27.23
CA ALA A 412 26.01 20.81 -26.00
C ALA A 412 26.46 22.27 -26.12
N THR A 413 26.93 22.70 -27.29
CA THR A 413 27.33 24.09 -27.55
C THR A 413 26.13 25.01 -27.64
N SER A 414 25.03 24.58 -28.27
CA SER A 414 23.78 25.35 -28.33
C SER A 414 23.17 25.59 -26.94
N GLU A 415 23.35 24.64 -26.03
CA GLU A 415 22.96 24.72 -24.62
C GLU A 415 24.01 25.46 -23.75
N GLN A 416 25.09 25.95 -24.35
CA GLN A 416 26.21 26.64 -23.69
C GLN A 416 26.95 25.77 -22.65
N LEU A 417 26.86 24.44 -22.77
CA LEU A 417 27.51 23.46 -21.91
C LEU A 417 28.89 23.09 -22.45
N THR A 418 29.82 24.04 -22.35
CA THR A 418 31.18 23.91 -22.94
C THR A 418 31.96 22.69 -22.43
N ALA A 419 31.79 22.29 -21.17
CA ALA A 419 32.42 21.09 -20.62
C ALA A 419 31.83 19.77 -21.20
N HIS A 420 30.53 19.73 -21.49
CA HIS A 420 29.89 18.57 -22.11
C HIS A 420 30.39 18.40 -23.55
N ALA A 421 30.40 19.48 -24.33
CA ALA A 421 30.96 19.51 -25.67
C ALA A 421 32.43 19.07 -25.69
N ASN A 422 33.25 19.65 -24.81
CA ASN A 422 34.67 19.31 -24.70
C ASN A 422 34.88 17.83 -24.36
N SER A 423 34.04 17.24 -23.51
CA SER A 423 34.17 15.83 -23.16
C SER A 423 34.09 14.91 -24.38
N ILE A 424 33.22 15.20 -25.35
CA ILE A 424 33.13 14.43 -26.60
C ILE A 424 34.30 14.76 -27.52
N LYS A 425 34.64 16.05 -27.66
CA LYS A 425 35.69 16.53 -28.56
C LYS A 425 37.04 15.85 -28.32
N VAL A 426 37.51 15.80 -27.06
CA VAL A 426 38.84 15.24 -26.71
C VAL A 426 39.01 13.75 -26.99
N ARG A 427 37.93 13.03 -27.35
CA ARG A 427 38.00 11.60 -27.72
C ARG A 427 38.40 11.38 -29.19
N PHE A 428 38.39 12.45 -29.99
CA PHE A 428 38.71 12.44 -31.42
C PHE A 428 39.82 13.46 -31.80
N GLU A 429 40.47 14.06 -30.80
CA GLU A 429 41.76 14.74 -30.92
C GLU A 429 42.90 13.71 -30.85
#